data_AF-W2EX21-F1
#
_entry.id   AF-W2EX21-F1
#
_cell.length_a   1.000
_cell.length_b   1.000
_cell.length_c   1.000
_cell.angle_alpha   90.00
_cell.angle_beta   90.00
_cell.angle_gamma   90.00
#
_symmetry.space_group_name_H-M   'P 1'
#
loop_
_entity.id
_entity.type
_entity.pdbx_description
1 polymer ?
#
loop_
_entity_poly.entity_id
_entity_poly.type
_entity_poly.pdbx_seq_one_letter_code
_entity_poly.pdbx_strand_id
1 'polypeptide(L)' 'MSFDRHLAEIAREFPDWTIWRSDAGRWWATRHHPLTSAQRAAGCAMTVDADDPEGLRGQLRDQQERATAVDP' A
#
# COMPACT_ATOMS: atom_id res chain seq x y z
N MET A 1 22.10 -1.18 -5.50
CA MET A 1 20.86 -1.92 -5.22
C MET A 1 20.17 -1.34 -3.98
N SER A 2 19.64 -0.12 -4.06
CA SER A 2 18.90 0.52 -2.95
C SER A 2 17.39 0.28 -3.05
N PHE A 3 16.86 0.08 -4.26
CA PHE A 3 15.43 -0.13 -4.48
C PHE A 3 14.92 -1.48 -3.93
N ASP A 4 15.65 -2.59 -4.14
CA ASP A 4 15.27 -3.89 -3.57
C ASP A 4 15.19 -3.87 -2.04
N ARG A 5 16.09 -3.12 -1.41
CA ARG A 5 16.09 -2.89 0.03
C ARG A 5 14.81 -2.15 0.46
N HIS A 6 14.46 -1.06 -0.22
CA HIS A 6 13.23 -0.33 0.09
C HIS A 6 11.96 -1.14 -0.16
N LEU A 7 11.90 -1.93 -1.24
CA LEU A 7 10.80 -2.86 -1.48
C LEU A 7 10.65 -3.85 -0.32
N ALA A 8 11.76 -4.45 0.12
CA ALA A 8 11.75 -5.40 1.23
C ALA A 8 11.41 -4.75 2.58
N GLU A 9 11.87 -3.51 2.84
CA GLU A 9 11.51 -2.76 4.03
C GLU A 9 10.00 -2.46 4.07
N ILE A 10 9.44 -1.92 2.98
CA ILE A 10 8.01 -1.61 2.90
C ILE A 10 7.17 -2.89 2.99
N ALA A 11 7.55 -3.97 2.32
CA ALA A 11 6.81 -5.23 2.39
C ALA A 11 6.79 -5.82 3.82
N ARG A 12 7.83 -5.56 4.63
CA ARG A 12 7.87 -5.95 6.04
C ARG A 12 7.01 -5.04 6.93
N GLU A 13 6.92 -3.76 6.60
CA GLU A 13 6.06 -2.80 7.29
C GLU A 13 4.56 -3.06 7.00
N PHE A 14 4.24 -3.52 5.79
CA PHE A 14 2.86 -3.72 5.31
C PHE A 14 2.66 -5.13 4.75
N PRO A 15 2.54 -6.16 5.61
CA PRO A 15 2.52 -7.57 5.19
C PRO A 15 1.30 -7.96 4.35
N ASP A 16 0.19 -7.23 4.44
CA ASP A 16 -1.04 -7.50 3.68
C ASP A 16 -1.01 -6.96 2.23
N TRP A 17 0.16 -6.47 1.80
CA TRP A 17 0.36 -5.84 0.50
C TRP A 17 1.53 -6.46 -0.26
N THR A 18 1.34 -6.64 -1.56
CA THR A 18 2.42 -6.93 -2.50
C THR A 18 2.99 -5.62 -3.01
N ILE A 19 4.24 -5.34 -2.67
CA ILE A 19 4.97 -4.13 -3.08
C ILE A 19 5.82 -4.42 -4.31
N TRP A 20 5.72 -3.57 -5.32
CA TRP A 20 6.51 -3.71 -6.54
C TRP A 20 6.81 -2.36 -7.17
N ARG A 21 7.79 -2.33 -8.06
CA ARG A 21 8.15 -1.15 -8.84
C ARG A 21 7.98 -1.48 -10.31
N SER A 22 7.32 -0.58 -11.04
CA SER A 22 7.24 -0.67 -12.50
C SER A 22 8.58 -0.34 -13.16
N ASP A 23 8.77 -0.76 -14.40
CA ASP A 23 9.95 -0.42 -15.20
C ASP A 23 10.07 1.10 -15.45
N ALA A 24 8.95 1.82 -15.44
CA ALA A 24 8.89 3.29 -15.51
C ALA A 24 9.34 3.97 -14.21
N GLY A 25 9.68 3.21 -13.17
CA GLY A 25 10.20 3.72 -11.91
C GLY A 25 9.13 4.08 -10.87
N ARG A 26 7.84 3.96 -11.18
CA ARG A 26 6.72 4.20 -10.26
C ARG A 26 6.55 3.03 -9.28
N TRP A 27 6.28 3.36 -8.03
CA TRP A 27 6.07 2.43 -6.92
C TRP A 27 4.61 2.07 -6.79
N TRP A 28 4.33 0.80 -6.51
CA TRP A 28 2.98 0.26 -6.46
C TRP A 28 2.83 -0.68 -5.28
N ALA A 29 1.61 -0.75 -4.76
CA ALA A 29 1.20 -1.75 -3.80
C ALA A 29 -0.19 -2.26 -4.12
N THR A 30 -0.38 -3.58 -4.07
CA THR A 30 -1.70 -4.22 -4.23
C THR A 30 -2.02 -5.08 -3.01
N ARG A 31 -3.22 -4.91 -2.44
CA ARG A 31 -3.69 -5.68 -1.28
C ARG A 31 -3.86 -7.16 -1.63
N HIS A 32 -3.61 -8.04 -0.67
CA HIS A 32 -3.87 -9.48 -0.82
C HIS A 32 -5.34 -9.84 -0.65
N HIS A 33 -6.06 -9.06 0.16
CA HIS A 33 -7.45 -9.34 0.52
C HIS A 33 -8.41 -8.33 -0.10
N PRO A 34 -9.60 -8.76 -0.51
CA PRO A 34 -10.63 -7.86 -1.03
C PRO A 34 -11.13 -6.93 0.08
N LEU A 35 -11.53 -5.71 -0.31
CA LEU A 35 -12.15 -4.76 0.60
C LEU A 35 -13.58 -5.18 0.98
N THR A 36 -13.93 -4.99 2.25
CA THR A 36 -15.32 -5.05 2.70
C THR A 36 -16.12 -3.87 2.14
N SER A 37 -17.45 -3.96 2.19
CA SER A 37 -18.33 -2.85 1.78
C SER A 37 -18.05 -1.57 2.59
N ALA A 38 -17.76 -1.70 3.89
CA ALA A 38 -17.44 -0.57 4.76
C ALA A 38 -16.10 0.08 4.39
N GLN A 39 -15.05 -0.71 4.17
CA GLN A 39 -13.75 -0.22 3.72
C GLN A 39 -13.83 0.46 2.36
N ARG A 40 -14.61 -0.09 1.42
CA ARG A 40 -14.85 0.55 0.12
C ARG A 40 -15.59 1.89 0.28
N ALA A 41 -16.59 1.96 1.15
CA ALA A 41 -17.31 3.20 1.43
C ALA A 41 -16.41 4.26 2.09
N ALA A 42 -15.43 3.85 2.90
CA ALA A 42 -14.39 4.71 3.46
C ALA A 42 -13.31 5.14 2.45
N GLY A 43 -13.43 4.74 1.18
CA GLY A 43 -12.46 5.10 0.14
C GLY A 43 -11.14 4.35 0.25
N CYS A 44 -11.12 3.15 0.84
CA CYS A 44 -9.98 2.25 0.69
C CYS A 44 -9.85 1.80 -0.77
N ALA A 45 -8.61 1.59 -1.21
CA ALA A 45 -8.25 1.13 -2.55
C ALA A 45 -7.58 -0.24 -2.50
N MET A 46 -7.82 -1.05 -3.53
CA MET A 46 -7.14 -2.34 -3.73
C MET A 46 -5.69 -2.17 -4.20
N THR A 47 -5.41 -1.09 -4.92
CA THR A 47 -4.10 -0.77 -5.47
C THR A 47 -3.83 0.72 -5.25
N VAL A 48 -2.64 1.04 -4.78
CA VAL A 48 -2.13 2.40 -4.64
C VAL A 48 -0.77 2.51 -5.30
N ASP A 49 -0.38 3.73 -5.61
CA ASP A 49 0.89 4.02 -6.26
C ASP A 49 1.52 5.29 -5.69
N ALA A 50 2.81 5.47 -5.94
CA ALA A 50 3.53 6.71 -5.68
C ALA A 50 4.79 6.82 -6.56
N ASP A 51 5.35 8.02 -6.63
CA ASP A 51 6.59 8.25 -7.40
C ASP A 51 7.85 7.76 -6.68
N ASP A 52 7.79 7.63 -5.35
CA ASP A 52 8.94 7.25 -4.51
C ASP A 52 8.53 6.35 -3.32
N PRO A 53 9.51 5.73 -2.61
CA PRO A 53 9.24 4.83 -1.50
C PRO A 53 8.51 5.48 -0.31
N GLU A 54 8.77 6.76 -0.02
CA GLU A 54 8.15 7.46 1.11
C GLU A 54 6.70 7.80 0.80
N GLY A 55 6.44 8.26 -0.43
CA GLY A 55 5.08 8.46 -0.94
C GLY A 55 4.26 7.18 -0.88
N LEU A 56 4.84 6.03 -1.25
CA LEU A 56 4.11 4.75 -1.18
C LEU A 56 3.78 4.38 0.28
N ARG A 57 4.71 4.58 1.22
CA ARG A 57 4.43 4.38 2.65
C ARG A 57 3.32 5.30 3.16
N GLY A 58 3.30 6.56 2.72
CA GLY A 58 2.23 7.49 3.04
C GLY A 58 0.87 6.96 2.61
N GLN A 59 0.75 6.55 1.34
CA GLN A 59 -0.48 5.94 0.82
C GLN A 59 -0.89 4.70 1.62
N LEU A 60 0.05 3.82 1.95
CA LEU A 60 -0.24 2.60 2.72
C LEU A 60 -0.73 2.91 4.14
N ARG A 61 -0.18 3.93 4.80
CA ARG A 61 -0.65 4.39 6.12
C ARG A 61 -2.06 4.96 6.04
N ASP A 62 -2.32 5.85 5.08
CA ASP A 62 -3.68 6.39 4.85
C ASP A 62 -4.69 5.27 4.62
N GLN A 63 -4.29 4.23 3.88
CA GLN A 63 -5.10 3.05 3.60
C GLN A 63 -5.37 2.20 4.85
N GLN A 64 -4.42 2.12 5.78
CA GLN A 64 -4.58 1.42 7.06
C GLN A 64 -5.45 2.24 8.03
N GLU A 65 -5.24 3.55 8.12
CA GLU A 65 -6.05 4.45 8.95
C GLU A 65 -7.53 4.42 8.55
N ARG A 66 -7.83 4.48 7.24
CA ARG A 66 -9.20 4.36 6.74
C ARG A 66 -9.82 3.00 7.04
N ALA A 67 -9.04 1.93 6.96
CA ALA A 67 -9.53 0.57 7.24
C ALA A 67 -9.80 0.39 8.75
N THR A 68 -8.88 0.79 9.62
CA THR A 68 -9.04 0.73 11.07
C THR A 68 -10.19 1.61 11.57
N ALA A 69 -10.45 2.74 10.91
CA ALA A 69 -11.60 3.59 11.27
C ALA A 69 -12.96 2.90 11.04
N VAL A 70 -13.03 1.88 10.19
CA VAL A 70 -14.28 1.16 9.89
C VAL A 70 -14.33 -0.27 10.41
N ASP A 71 -13.18 -0.86 10.76
CA ASP A 71 -13.07 -2.17 11.41
C ASP A 71 -12.63 -1.96 12.89
N PRO A 72 -13.58 -1.83 13.84
CA PRO A 72 -13.30 -1.55 15.25
C PRO A 72 -12.74 -2.75 16.03
#